data_AF-A0A939RA95-F1
#
_entry.id   AF-A0A939RA95-F1
#
_cell.length_a   1.000
_cell.length_b   1.000
_cell.length_c   1.000
_cell.angle_alpha   90.00
_cell.angle_beta   90.00
_cell.angle_gamma   90.00
#
_symmetry.space_group_name_H-M   'P 1'
#
loop_
_entity.id
_entity.type
_entity.pdbx_description
1 polymer ?
#
loop_
_entity_poly.entity_id
_entity_poly.type
_entity_poly.pdbx_seq_one_letter_code
_entity_poly.pdbx_strand_id
1 'polypeptide(L)'
;MRKNFFLCLQISFIIFSLSGFSCKAQGLYTEQDIYAYIDQYKSVAVAKMQEHHIPASITMAQGILESACGKSRLSSEGNNHFGIKCHENWEGDTILIDDDELQECFRKYASAEESYNDHSLFLKYRKRYANLFELDVMDYTAWAKTLKADGYATNPKYPELLTGLIERYHLAQLDTIAMMGDSALLLSWTAKQKQPEIVTPPAPQEPAMPVSTSTSSPKVFTALGNDYPAGSSPFTYRKVFENNKTYFVIAKKGDTYESIAGDVQVSAANIRTFNDAEENTQPVENEIVYIEAKAKNNPIKIHIVVAGETLRYISQRYGVQLQYIFKYNNLDEKSIIHPGDQILLRH
;
A
#
# COMPACT_ATOMS: atom_id res chain seq x y z
N MET A 1 -30.03 -21.51 -20.49
CA MET A 1 -29.33 -20.22 -20.64
C MET A 1 -29.70 -19.30 -19.48
N ARG A 2 -28.85 -19.25 -18.45
CA ARG A 2 -28.75 -18.15 -17.48
C ARG A 2 -27.33 -18.24 -16.90
N LYS A 3 -26.54 -17.22 -17.20
CA LYS A 3 -25.14 -17.06 -16.79
C LYS A 3 -25.16 -16.60 -15.33
N ASN A 4 -24.66 -17.41 -14.40
CA ASN A 4 -24.32 -16.95 -13.06
C ASN A 4 -22.85 -16.56 -13.07
N PHE A 5 -22.60 -15.26 -13.18
CA PHE A 5 -21.32 -14.61 -12.96
C PHE A 5 -21.50 -13.80 -11.67
N PHE A 6 -20.93 -14.29 -10.58
CA PHE A 6 -20.76 -13.64 -9.27
C PHE A 6 -19.36 -14.07 -8.82
N LEU A 7 -18.53 -13.30 -8.14
CA LEU A 7 -18.49 -11.91 -7.70
C LEU A 7 -17.01 -11.75 -7.28
N CYS A 8 -16.39 -10.60 -7.50
CA CYS A 8 -14.99 -10.37 -7.15
C CYS A 8 -14.91 -9.50 -5.88
N LEU A 9 -13.97 -9.84 -5.00
CA LEU A 9 -13.39 -9.11 -3.85
C LEU A 9 -13.81 -7.65 -3.63
N GLN A 10 -14.56 -7.42 -2.55
CA GLN A 10 -14.42 -6.24 -1.70
C GLN A 10 -14.12 -6.69 -0.27
N ILE A 11 -12.89 -6.41 0.18
CA ILE A 11 -12.36 -6.74 1.51
C ILE A 11 -13.21 -6.03 2.59
N SER A 12 -13.96 -6.81 3.37
CA SER A 12 -14.73 -6.34 4.52
C SER A 12 -13.98 -6.58 5.83
N PHE A 13 -13.93 -5.54 6.66
CA PHE A 13 -13.25 -5.48 7.96
C PHE A 13 -13.97 -6.32 9.03
N ILE A 14 -13.25 -7.22 9.70
CA ILE A 14 -13.75 -7.89 10.92
C ILE A 14 -13.37 -7.10 12.16
N ILE A 15 -14.40 -6.77 12.93
CA ILE A 15 -14.38 -6.09 14.23
C ILE A 15 -13.81 -7.08 15.27
N PHE A 16 -12.63 -6.77 15.82
CA PHE A 16 -12.09 -7.49 16.98
C PHE A 16 -12.54 -6.81 18.27
N SER A 17 -13.24 -7.58 19.11
CA SER A 17 -13.66 -7.18 20.44
C SER A 17 -12.47 -6.88 21.37
N LEU A 18 -12.64 -5.82 22.16
CA LEU A 18 -11.66 -5.23 23.06
C LEU A 18 -10.92 -6.22 23.97
N SER A 19 -9.59 -6.21 23.89
CA SER A 19 -8.72 -6.20 25.07
C SER A 19 -7.38 -5.54 24.71
N GLY A 20 -6.94 -4.62 25.57
CA GLY A 20 -5.92 -3.63 25.25
C GLY A 20 -4.57 -4.23 24.89
N PHE A 21 -4.15 -4.02 23.64
CA PHE A 21 -2.76 -4.05 23.23
C PHE A 21 -2.45 -2.74 22.50
N SER A 22 -1.39 -2.06 22.94
CA SER A 22 -0.85 -0.88 22.27
C SER A 22 -0.37 -1.31 20.87
N CYS A 23 -1.20 -1.09 19.86
CA CYS A 23 -0.86 -1.39 18.47
C CYS A 23 0.14 -0.33 17.99
N LYS A 24 1.40 -0.74 17.80
CA LYS A 24 2.33 0.02 16.97
C LYS A 24 1.82 -0.10 15.53
N ALA A 25 1.06 0.90 15.07
CA ALA A 25 0.61 0.98 13.69
C ALA A 25 1.80 1.31 12.77
N GLN A 26 2.50 0.26 12.32
CA GLN A 26 3.35 0.27 11.14
C GLN A 26 2.45 -0.03 9.92
N GLY A 27 2.76 0.49 8.72
CA GLY A 27 2.15 -0.03 7.50
C GLY A 27 2.27 -1.56 7.45
N LEU A 28 1.33 -2.27 6.81
CA LEU A 28 1.29 -3.75 6.88
C LEU A 28 2.65 -4.39 6.50
N TYR A 29 3.44 -3.73 5.64
CA TYR A 29 4.78 -4.15 5.20
C TYR A 29 5.58 -2.92 4.68
N THR A 30 6.90 -2.98 4.77
CA THR A 30 7.87 -1.93 4.43
C THR A 30 8.56 -2.19 3.09
N GLU A 31 9.27 -1.20 2.54
CA GLU A 31 10.11 -1.41 1.36
C GLU A 31 11.16 -2.52 1.56
N GLN A 32 11.72 -2.63 2.76
CA GLN A 32 12.65 -3.71 3.10
C GLN A 32 11.99 -5.09 3.02
N ASP A 33 10.71 -5.20 3.35
CA ASP A 33 9.96 -6.46 3.23
C ASP A 33 9.73 -6.85 1.78
N ILE A 34 9.53 -5.87 0.88
CA ILE A 34 9.41 -6.11 -0.56
C ILE A 34 10.73 -6.65 -1.11
N TYR A 35 11.85 -5.99 -0.80
CA TYR A 35 13.15 -6.47 -1.25
C TYR A 35 13.47 -7.86 -0.71
N ALA A 36 13.11 -8.16 0.55
CA ALA A 36 13.26 -9.49 1.12
C ALA A 36 12.41 -10.53 0.39
N TYR A 37 11.16 -10.20 0.07
CA TYR A 37 10.27 -11.08 -0.69
C TYR A 37 10.80 -11.35 -2.11
N ILE A 38 11.25 -10.30 -2.81
CA ILE A 38 11.83 -10.46 -4.15
C ILE A 38 13.10 -11.32 -4.06
N ASP A 39 13.98 -11.05 -3.09
CA ASP A 39 15.21 -11.83 -2.90
C ASP A 39 14.92 -13.33 -2.71
N GLN A 40 13.90 -13.64 -1.92
CA GLN A 40 13.49 -15.00 -1.60
C GLN A 40 12.87 -15.73 -2.80
N TYR A 41 12.02 -15.08 -3.59
CA TYR A 41 11.19 -15.75 -4.60
C TYR A 41 11.54 -15.46 -6.06
N LYS A 42 12.52 -14.58 -6.35
CA LYS A 42 12.88 -14.20 -7.73
C LYS A 42 13.31 -15.39 -8.59
N SER A 43 14.03 -16.37 -8.03
CA SER A 43 14.44 -17.57 -8.76
C SER A 43 13.24 -18.42 -9.15
N VAL A 44 12.25 -18.53 -8.25
CA VAL A 44 10.99 -19.24 -8.51
C VAL A 44 10.22 -18.53 -9.62
N ALA A 45 10.06 -17.20 -9.56
CA ALA A 45 9.37 -16.45 -10.60
C ALA A 45 10.04 -16.59 -11.99
N VAL A 46 11.38 -16.55 -12.03
CA VAL A 46 12.17 -16.79 -13.25
C VAL A 46 11.94 -18.21 -13.80
N ALA A 47 11.99 -19.22 -12.94
CA ALA A 47 11.74 -20.60 -13.34
C ALA A 47 10.32 -20.78 -13.89
N LYS A 48 9.30 -20.18 -13.24
CA LYS A 48 7.92 -20.25 -13.73
C LYS A 48 7.71 -19.54 -15.06
N MET A 49 8.45 -18.48 -15.35
CA MET A 49 8.47 -17.89 -16.69
C MET A 49 9.02 -18.83 -17.75
N GLN A 50 10.12 -19.53 -17.43
CA GLN A 50 10.71 -20.50 -18.36
C GLN A 50 9.82 -21.73 -18.57
N GLU A 51 9.16 -22.21 -17.53
CA GLU A 51 8.31 -23.41 -17.55
C GLU A 51 6.93 -23.15 -18.18
N HIS A 52 6.32 -21.99 -17.90
CA HIS A 52 4.91 -21.74 -18.20
C HIS A 52 4.67 -20.56 -19.15
N HIS A 53 5.70 -19.77 -19.46
CA HIS A 53 5.63 -18.56 -20.29
C HIS A 53 4.71 -17.48 -19.73
N ILE A 54 4.79 -17.27 -18.41
CA ILE A 54 4.18 -16.13 -17.71
C ILE A 54 5.32 -15.17 -17.34
N PRO A 55 5.24 -13.85 -17.58
CA PRO A 55 6.32 -12.94 -17.23
C PRO A 55 6.70 -13.10 -15.74
N ALA A 56 7.99 -13.23 -15.46
CA ALA A 56 8.53 -13.36 -14.11
C ALA A 56 8.22 -12.10 -13.28
N SER A 57 8.25 -10.93 -13.92
CA SER A 57 7.87 -9.64 -13.34
C SER A 57 6.41 -9.60 -12.90
N ILE A 58 5.49 -10.14 -13.71
CA ILE A 58 4.07 -10.28 -13.37
C ILE A 58 3.90 -11.23 -12.19
N THR A 59 4.49 -12.43 -12.28
CA THR A 59 4.41 -13.42 -11.20
C THR A 59 4.95 -12.85 -9.88
N MET A 60 6.06 -12.11 -9.93
CA MET A 60 6.64 -11.47 -8.75
C MET A 60 5.76 -10.34 -8.20
N ALA A 61 5.26 -9.45 -9.06
CA ALA A 61 4.42 -8.34 -8.66
C ALA A 61 3.08 -8.81 -8.05
N GLN A 62 2.46 -9.84 -8.64
CA GLN A 62 1.29 -10.50 -8.06
C GLN A 62 1.63 -11.12 -6.72
N GLY A 63 2.71 -11.90 -6.63
CA GLY A 63 3.15 -12.47 -5.35
C GLY A 63 3.34 -11.40 -4.26
N ILE A 64 3.97 -10.27 -4.58
CA ILE A 64 4.13 -9.13 -3.66
C ILE A 64 2.77 -8.58 -3.21
N LEU A 65 1.88 -8.28 -4.16
CA LEU A 65 0.61 -7.61 -3.91
C LEU A 65 -0.39 -8.51 -3.17
N GLU A 66 -0.60 -9.74 -3.66
CA GLU A 66 -1.62 -10.67 -3.17
C GLU A 66 -1.25 -11.26 -1.80
N SER A 67 0.05 -11.42 -1.51
CA SER A 67 0.52 -12.03 -0.26
C SER A 67 0.89 -11.02 0.82
N ALA A 68 0.76 -9.72 0.56
CA ALA A 68 1.30 -8.66 1.44
C ALA A 68 2.81 -8.88 1.71
N CYS A 69 3.59 -9.11 0.65
CA CYS A 69 5.00 -9.52 0.72
C CYS A 69 5.24 -10.73 1.64
N GLY A 70 4.36 -11.73 1.57
CA GLY A 70 4.41 -12.96 2.36
C GLY A 70 3.85 -12.84 3.78
N LYS A 71 3.40 -11.66 4.20
CA LYS A 71 2.95 -11.41 5.58
C LYS A 71 1.46 -11.60 5.82
N SER A 72 0.66 -11.78 4.77
CA SER A 72 -0.77 -12.09 4.95
C SER A 72 -0.92 -13.40 5.71
N ARG A 73 -2.00 -13.55 6.48
CA ARG A 73 -2.29 -14.83 7.17
C ARG A 73 -2.34 -15.99 6.18
N LEU A 74 -2.97 -15.78 5.02
CA LEU A 74 -3.13 -16.78 3.98
C LEU A 74 -1.77 -17.26 3.43
N SER A 75 -0.81 -16.36 3.24
CA SER A 75 0.55 -16.72 2.82
C SER A 75 1.38 -17.30 3.97
N SER A 76 1.35 -16.72 5.17
CA SER A 76 2.22 -17.14 6.27
C SER A 76 1.81 -18.46 6.92
N GLU A 77 0.51 -18.76 6.99
CA GLU A 77 -0.01 -20.01 7.56
C GLU A 77 -0.40 -21.04 6.50
N GLY A 78 -0.84 -20.56 5.32
CA GLY A 78 -1.34 -21.39 4.23
C GLY A 78 -0.35 -21.62 3.10
N ASN A 79 0.79 -20.92 3.08
CA ASN A 79 1.71 -20.84 1.94
C ASN A 79 1.01 -20.46 0.62
N ASN A 80 -0.17 -19.83 0.67
CA ASN A 80 -0.92 -19.45 -0.52
C ASN A 80 -0.68 -17.97 -0.85
N HIS A 81 0.26 -17.72 -1.75
CA HIS A 81 0.73 -16.37 -2.07
C HIS A 81 -0.14 -15.64 -3.11
N PHE A 82 -1.12 -16.33 -3.72
CA PHE A 82 -1.90 -15.83 -4.86
C PHE A 82 -3.41 -15.90 -4.63
N GLY A 83 -3.86 -16.14 -3.39
CA GLY A 83 -5.28 -16.14 -3.06
C GLY A 83 -6.09 -17.24 -3.75
N ILE A 84 -5.49 -18.38 -4.12
CA ILE A 84 -6.21 -19.40 -4.89
C ILE A 84 -7.23 -20.10 -4.00
N LYS A 85 -8.51 -19.92 -4.32
CA LYS A 85 -9.66 -20.50 -3.63
C LYS A 85 -9.76 -22.02 -3.85
N CYS A 86 -10.41 -22.71 -2.93
CA CYS A 86 -10.81 -24.10 -3.13
C CYS A 86 -11.82 -24.15 -4.28
N HIS A 87 -11.54 -24.99 -5.27
CA HIS A 87 -12.49 -25.30 -6.33
C HIS A 87 -12.92 -26.76 -6.20
N GLU A 88 -13.98 -27.17 -6.91
CA GLU A 88 -14.60 -28.51 -6.77
C GLU A 88 -13.62 -29.70 -6.83
N ASN A 89 -12.47 -29.54 -7.49
CA ASN A 89 -11.47 -30.60 -7.67
C ASN A 89 -10.21 -30.42 -6.80
N TRP A 90 -10.25 -29.60 -5.75
CA TRP A 90 -9.12 -29.46 -4.83
C TRP A 90 -9.18 -30.54 -3.74
N GLU A 91 -8.19 -31.43 -3.73
CA GLU A 91 -8.10 -32.55 -2.79
C GLU A 91 -7.00 -32.34 -1.73
N GLY A 92 -6.24 -31.24 -1.82
CA GLY A 92 -5.17 -30.93 -0.88
C GLY A 92 -5.64 -30.25 0.40
N ASP A 93 -4.68 -29.87 1.25
CA ASP A 93 -4.94 -29.14 2.48
C ASP A 93 -5.66 -27.81 2.21
N THR A 94 -6.41 -27.34 3.20
CA THR A 94 -7.18 -26.09 3.11
C THR A 94 -6.96 -25.21 4.32
N ILE A 95 -7.26 -23.93 4.16
CA ILE A 95 -7.34 -22.95 5.25
C ILE A 95 -8.58 -22.08 5.04
N LEU A 96 -9.32 -21.83 6.13
CA LEU A 96 -10.49 -20.96 6.11
C LEU A 96 -10.07 -19.53 6.46
N ILE A 97 -10.45 -18.58 5.62
CA ILE A 97 -10.21 -17.15 5.75
C ILE A 97 -11.52 -16.44 5.47
N ASP A 98 -11.85 -15.45 6.28
CA ASP A 98 -12.95 -14.55 5.96
C ASP A 98 -12.46 -13.56 4.88
N ASP A 99 -13.05 -13.65 3.67
CA ASP A 99 -12.69 -12.83 2.50
C ASP A 99 -13.95 -12.20 1.89
N ASP A 100 -14.49 -12.75 0.79
CA ASP A 100 -15.79 -12.31 0.23
C ASP A 100 -16.95 -12.79 1.10
N GLU A 101 -16.82 -14.02 1.61
CA GLU A 101 -17.78 -14.68 2.47
C GLU A 101 -17.08 -15.13 3.76
N LEU A 102 -17.86 -15.29 4.83
CA LEU A 102 -17.34 -15.85 6.08
C LEU A 102 -16.85 -17.29 5.83
N GLN A 103 -15.65 -17.58 6.34
CA GLN A 103 -15.00 -18.88 6.26
C GLN A 103 -14.87 -19.40 4.82
N GLU A 104 -14.44 -18.53 3.92
CA GLU A 104 -14.14 -18.94 2.56
C GLU A 104 -12.93 -19.88 2.51
N CYS A 105 -13.04 -20.91 1.68
CA CYS A 105 -12.02 -21.95 1.58
C CYS A 105 -10.92 -21.53 0.60
N PHE A 106 -9.68 -21.54 1.09
CA PHE A 106 -8.49 -21.37 0.28
C PHE A 106 -7.62 -22.63 0.30
N ARG A 107 -6.93 -22.86 -0.82
CA ARG A 107 -5.91 -23.91 -0.91
C ARG A 107 -4.79 -23.63 0.07
N LYS A 108 -4.28 -24.68 0.72
CA LYS A 108 -3.08 -24.62 1.55
C LYS A 108 -2.01 -25.52 0.95
N TYR A 109 -0.78 -25.05 0.97
CA TYR A 109 0.35 -25.72 0.34
C TYR A 109 1.44 -26.06 1.36
N ALA A 110 2.27 -27.06 1.04
CA ALA A 110 3.40 -27.41 1.90
C ALA A 110 4.53 -26.37 1.81
N SER A 111 4.60 -25.64 0.69
CA SER A 111 5.57 -24.56 0.48
C SER A 111 5.00 -23.44 -0.37
N ALA A 112 5.59 -22.25 -0.25
CA ALA A 112 5.25 -21.12 -1.12
C ALA A 112 5.45 -21.48 -2.60
N GLU A 113 6.51 -22.20 -2.95
CA GLU A 113 6.81 -22.62 -4.32
C GLU A 113 5.69 -23.47 -4.95
N GLU A 114 5.02 -24.32 -4.17
CA GLU A 114 3.84 -25.05 -4.63
C GLU A 114 2.69 -24.11 -5.02
N SER A 115 2.48 -23.02 -4.28
CA SER A 115 1.49 -22.01 -4.65
C SER A 115 1.88 -21.23 -5.91
N TYR A 116 3.18 -20.97 -6.14
CA TYR A 116 3.68 -20.38 -7.38
C TYR A 116 3.43 -21.32 -8.57
N ASN A 117 3.64 -22.61 -8.36
CA ASN A 117 3.36 -23.63 -9.38
C ASN A 117 1.86 -23.69 -9.68
N ASP A 118 1.02 -23.82 -8.66
CA ASP A 118 -0.44 -23.90 -8.84
C ASP A 118 -1.01 -22.62 -9.46
N HIS A 119 -0.50 -21.44 -9.10
CA HIS A 119 -0.82 -20.17 -9.77
C HIS A 119 -0.49 -20.20 -11.26
N SER A 120 0.68 -20.73 -11.62
CA SER A 120 1.10 -20.83 -13.02
C SER A 120 0.19 -21.78 -13.80
N LEU A 121 -0.17 -22.93 -13.22
CA LEU A 121 -1.11 -23.88 -13.83
C LEU A 121 -2.53 -23.29 -13.91
N PHE A 122 -2.95 -22.52 -12.91
CA PHE A 122 -4.23 -21.83 -12.88
C PHE A 122 -4.35 -20.85 -14.05
N LEU A 123 -3.34 -20.00 -14.29
CA LEU A 123 -3.34 -19.13 -15.47
C LEU A 123 -3.24 -19.92 -16.77
N LYS A 124 -2.37 -20.94 -16.83
CA LYS A 124 -2.10 -21.69 -18.06
C LYS A 124 -3.30 -22.47 -18.59
N TYR A 125 -4.07 -23.11 -17.72
CA TYR A 125 -5.08 -24.08 -18.13
C TYR A 125 -6.52 -23.57 -18.06
N ARG A 126 -6.78 -22.47 -17.35
CA ARG A 126 -8.13 -21.88 -17.33
C ARG A 126 -8.37 -21.13 -18.64
N LYS A 127 -9.34 -21.60 -19.43
CA LYS A 127 -9.71 -21.01 -20.73
C LYS A 127 -9.89 -19.48 -20.72
N ARG A 128 -10.35 -18.92 -19.59
CA ARG A 128 -10.54 -17.49 -19.38
C ARG A 128 -9.26 -16.66 -19.59
N TYR A 129 -8.09 -17.25 -19.33
CA TYR A 129 -6.79 -16.57 -19.40
C TYR A 129 -5.97 -17.01 -20.62
N ALA A 130 -6.55 -17.76 -21.56
CA ALA A 130 -5.81 -18.33 -22.69
C ALA A 130 -5.19 -17.25 -23.59
N ASN A 131 -5.90 -16.12 -23.77
CA ASN A 131 -5.46 -14.92 -24.49
C ASN A 131 -4.22 -14.25 -23.89
N LEU A 132 -3.91 -14.44 -22.59
CA LEU A 132 -2.65 -13.94 -22.02
C LEU A 132 -1.43 -14.50 -22.75
N PHE A 133 -1.51 -15.77 -23.17
CA PHE A 133 -0.41 -16.47 -23.84
C PHE A 133 -0.31 -16.17 -25.34
N GLU A 134 -1.17 -15.29 -25.87
CA GLU A 134 -1.05 -14.71 -27.21
C GLU A 134 -0.29 -13.38 -27.20
N LEU A 135 -0.09 -12.79 -26.01
CA LEU A 135 0.67 -11.55 -25.83
C LEU A 135 2.18 -11.79 -25.90
N ASP A 136 2.92 -10.73 -26.19
CA ASP A 136 4.37 -10.73 -25.99
C ASP A 136 4.67 -10.97 -24.50
N VAL A 137 5.48 -11.99 -24.21
CA VAL A 137 5.89 -12.34 -22.84
C VAL A 137 6.73 -11.24 -22.17
N MET A 138 7.29 -10.31 -22.95
CA MET A 138 8.04 -9.17 -22.42
C MET A 138 7.16 -7.94 -22.16
N ASP A 139 5.91 -7.93 -22.62
CA ASP A 139 4.98 -6.81 -22.40
C ASP A 139 4.14 -7.00 -21.14
N TYR A 140 4.79 -6.82 -19.98
CA TYR A 140 4.12 -6.90 -18.69
C TYR A 140 2.95 -5.91 -18.54
N THR A 141 2.94 -4.80 -19.30
CA THR A 141 1.84 -3.83 -19.26
C THR A 141 0.59 -4.39 -19.93
N ALA A 142 0.74 -5.05 -21.09
CA ALA A 142 -0.35 -5.75 -21.75
C ALA A 142 -0.86 -6.92 -20.90
N TRP A 143 0.04 -7.68 -20.27
CA TRP A 143 -0.33 -8.76 -19.35
C TRP A 143 -1.15 -8.26 -18.16
N ALA A 144 -0.70 -7.20 -17.47
CA ALA A 144 -1.41 -6.65 -16.32
C ALA A 144 -2.82 -6.15 -16.68
N LYS A 145 -2.96 -5.47 -17.83
CA LYS A 145 -4.27 -5.02 -18.35
C LYS A 145 -5.19 -6.19 -18.70
N THR A 146 -4.65 -7.22 -19.34
CA THR A 146 -5.42 -8.38 -19.80
C THR A 146 -5.85 -9.26 -18.63
N LEU A 147 -4.97 -9.48 -17.64
CA LEU A 147 -5.32 -10.15 -16.37
C LEU A 147 -6.53 -9.51 -15.70
N LYS A 148 -6.55 -8.17 -15.64
CA LYS A 148 -7.70 -7.43 -15.11
C LYS A 148 -8.95 -7.59 -15.97
N ALA A 149 -8.81 -7.47 -17.29
CA ALA A 149 -9.92 -7.60 -18.25
C ALA A 149 -10.57 -8.99 -18.19
N ASP A 150 -9.78 -10.05 -17.99
CA ASP A 150 -10.23 -11.43 -17.85
C ASP A 150 -10.82 -11.72 -16.46
N GLY A 151 -10.69 -10.77 -15.52
CA GLY A 151 -11.31 -10.84 -14.20
C GLY A 151 -10.48 -11.60 -13.17
N TYR A 152 -9.15 -11.48 -13.22
CA TYR A 152 -8.27 -11.96 -12.14
C TYR A 152 -8.53 -11.20 -10.83
N ALA A 153 -8.69 -9.88 -10.90
CA ALA A 153 -8.94 -9.01 -9.74
C ALA A 153 -10.14 -8.08 -9.98
N THR A 154 -10.84 -7.67 -8.91
CA THR A 154 -11.92 -6.66 -8.98
C THR A 154 -11.38 -5.26 -9.17
N ASN A 155 -10.29 -4.96 -8.47
CA ASN A 155 -9.80 -3.59 -8.32
C ASN A 155 -9.56 -2.98 -9.71
N PRO A 156 -10.27 -1.91 -10.10
CA PRO A 156 -10.08 -1.29 -11.41
C PRO A 156 -8.65 -0.77 -11.63
N LYS A 157 -7.89 -0.58 -10.54
CA LYS A 157 -6.49 -0.14 -10.53
C LYS A 157 -5.46 -1.26 -10.48
N TYR A 158 -5.91 -2.50 -10.61
CA TYR A 158 -5.02 -3.66 -10.60
C TYR A 158 -3.87 -3.57 -11.62
N PRO A 159 -4.10 -3.16 -12.89
CA PRO A 159 -3.02 -3.03 -13.86
C PRO A 159 -1.96 -2.02 -13.39
N GLU A 160 -2.38 -0.85 -12.92
CA GLU A 160 -1.48 0.22 -12.47
C GLU A 160 -0.70 -0.17 -11.20
N LEU A 161 -1.30 -0.96 -10.30
CA LEU A 161 -0.61 -1.48 -9.12
C LEU A 161 0.49 -2.46 -9.51
N LEU A 162 0.21 -3.40 -10.43
CA LEU A 162 1.22 -4.34 -10.91
C LEU A 162 2.33 -3.62 -11.69
N THR A 163 1.99 -2.77 -12.67
CA THR A 163 3.01 -2.05 -13.44
C THR A 163 3.84 -1.15 -12.54
N GLY A 164 3.23 -0.48 -11.56
CA GLY A 164 3.93 0.36 -10.59
C GLY A 164 4.93 -0.42 -9.74
N LEU A 165 4.59 -1.64 -9.30
CA LEU A 165 5.54 -2.53 -8.62
C LEU A 165 6.68 -2.97 -9.54
N ILE A 166 6.36 -3.36 -10.78
CA ILE A 166 7.35 -3.81 -11.76
C ILE A 166 8.36 -2.71 -12.09
N GLU A 167 7.89 -1.49 -12.31
CA GLU A 167 8.73 -0.34 -12.62
C GLU A 167 9.56 0.09 -11.41
N ARG A 168 8.93 0.28 -10.24
CA ARG A 168 9.57 0.78 -9.01
C ARG A 168 10.66 -0.15 -8.50
N TYR A 169 10.44 -1.46 -8.57
CA TYR A 169 11.39 -2.48 -8.12
C TYR A 169 12.18 -3.13 -9.26
N HIS A 170 12.10 -2.56 -10.45
CA HIS A 170 12.82 -3.03 -11.64
C HIS A 170 12.63 -4.54 -11.92
N LEU A 171 11.43 -5.06 -11.69
CA LEU A 171 11.12 -6.48 -11.79
C LEU A 171 11.17 -6.99 -13.23
N ALA A 172 11.03 -6.11 -14.24
CA ALA A 172 11.18 -6.47 -15.65
C ALA A 172 12.57 -7.05 -15.98
N GLN A 173 13.58 -6.78 -15.14
CA GLN A 173 14.89 -7.43 -15.28
C GLN A 173 14.83 -8.95 -15.04
N LEU A 174 13.88 -9.44 -14.23
CA LEU A 174 13.64 -10.87 -14.05
C LEU A 174 13.18 -11.53 -15.35
N ASP A 175 12.38 -10.82 -16.16
CA ASP A 175 11.94 -11.33 -17.47
C ASP A 175 13.12 -11.51 -18.42
N THR A 176 14.00 -10.51 -18.47
CA THR A 176 15.24 -10.57 -19.26
C THR A 176 16.13 -11.71 -18.79
N ILE A 177 16.30 -11.89 -17.47
CA ILE A 177 17.09 -12.99 -16.90
C ILE A 177 16.50 -14.34 -17.30
N ALA A 178 15.18 -14.49 -17.20
CA ALA A 178 14.48 -15.71 -17.60
C ALA A 178 14.66 -16.02 -19.09
N MET A 179 14.54 -15.02 -19.97
CA MET A 179 14.77 -15.16 -21.41
C MET A 179 16.21 -15.52 -21.77
N MET A 180 17.19 -14.97 -21.04
CA MET A 180 18.61 -15.25 -21.27
C MET A 180 19.06 -16.61 -20.71
N GLY A 181 18.34 -17.16 -19.73
CA GLY A 181 18.71 -18.41 -19.07
C GLY A 181 19.97 -18.32 -18.20
N ASP A 182 20.36 -17.10 -17.79
CA ASP A 182 21.62 -16.85 -17.10
C ASP A 182 21.42 -16.60 -15.59
N SER A 183 21.60 -17.66 -14.81
CA SER A 183 21.50 -17.63 -13.35
C SER A 183 22.53 -16.71 -12.68
N ALA A 184 23.65 -16.37 -13.34
CA ALA A 184 24.66 -15.46 -12.76
C ALA A 184 24.14 -14.01 -12.70
N LEU A 185 23.31 -13.61 -13.67
CA LEU A 185 22.65 -12.30 -13.66
C LEU A 185 21.72 -12.14 -12.45
N LEU A 186 21.07 -13.22 -12.01
CA LEU A 186 20.17 -13.22 -10.85
C LEU A 186 20.90 -12.89 -9.54
N LEU A 187 22.14 -13.38 -9.35
CA LEU A 187 22.94 -13.04 -8.18
C LEU A 187 23.37 -11.56 -8.22
N SER A 188 23.80 -11.08 -9.39
CA SER A 188 24.26 -9.69 -9.56
C SER A 188 23.15 -8.66 -9.35
N TRP A 189 21.91 -8.99 -9.73
CA TRP A 189 20.72 -8.15 -9.56
C TRP A 189 20.52 -7.76 -8.09
N THR A 190 20.59 -8.73 -7.19
CA THR A 190 20.40 -8.58 -5.74
C THR A 190 21.36 -7.57 -5.10
N ALA A 191 22.62 -7.59 -5.54
CA ALA A 191 23.65 -6.71 -5.01
C ALA A 191 23.42 -5.26 -5.42
N LYS A 192 22.80 -5.04 -6.59
CA LYS A 192 22.53 -3.71 -7.14
C LYS A 192 21.32 -3.04 -6.50
N GLN A 193 20.26 -3.79 -6.19
CA GLN A 193 19.03 -3.25 -5.59
C GLN A 193 19.14 -2.91 -4.10
N LYS A 194 20.11 -3.48 -3.38
CA LYS A 194 20.39 -3.16 -1.96
C LYS A 194 21.07 -1.79 -1.75
N GLN A 195 21.42 -1.09 -2.81
CA GLN A 195 21.89 0.29 -2.75
C GLN A 195 20.74 1.21 -3.19
N PRO A 196 19.93 1.76 -2.26
CA PRO A 196 19.06 2.85 -2.62
C PRO A 196 19.94 4.01 -3.10
N GLU A 197 19.73 4.47 -4.32
CA GLU A 197 20.31 5.71 -4.80
C GLU A 197 19.68 6.83 -3.96
N ILE A 198 20.40 7.32 -2.95
CA ILE A 198 19.94 8.37 -2.06
C ILE A 198 19.90 9.66 -2.87
N VAL A 199 18.78 9.93 -3.53
CA VAL A 199 18.46 11.28 -4.00
C VAL A 199 18.02 12.05 -2.76
N THR A 200 18.94 12.76 -2.12
CA THR A 200 18.59 13.66 -1.00
C THR A 200 17.63 14.73 -1.52
N PRO A 201 16.37 14.79 -1.04
CA PRO A 201 15.51 15.91 -1.34
C PRO A 201 16.14 17.17 -0.73
N PRO A 202 16.10 18.34 -1.40
CA PRO A 202 16.50 19.59 -0.80
C PRO A 202 15.70 19.82 0.48
N ALA A 203 16.33 20.42 1.49
CA ALA A 203 15.72 20.72 2.78
C ALA A 203 14.34 21.40 2.58
N PRO A 204 13.31 21.03 3.37
CA PRO A 204 11.98 21.63 3.24
C PRO A 204 12.09 23.14 3.37
N GLN A 205 11.79 23.86 2.28
CA GLN A 205 11.53 25.29 2.36
C GLN A 205 10.16 25.48 2.99
N GLU A 206 10.08 26.43 3.93
CA GLU A 206 8.89 26.77 4.69
C GLU A 206 7.71 27.00 3.73
N PRO A 207 6.63 26.20 3.78
CA PRO A 207 5.51 26.39 2.85
C PRO A 207 4.87 27.75 3.12
N ALA A 208 4.76 28.55 2.06
CA ALA A 208 4.13 29.86 2.11
C ALA A 208 2.64 29.70 2.49
N MET A 209 2.16 30.60 3.36
CA MET A 209 0.78 30.59 3.85
C MET A 209 -0.24 30.67 2.71
N PRO A 210 -1.25 29.77 2.66
CA PRO A 210 -2.46 30.06 1.91
C PRO A 210 -3.34 31.03 2.73
N VAL A 211 -3.58 32.21 2.16
CA VAL A 211 -4.61 33.16 2.62
C VAL A 211 -5.91 32.82 1.89
N SER A 212 -6.95 32.36 2.58
CA SER A 212 -8.35 32.66 2.19
C SER A 212 -9.39 32.38 3.29
N THR A 213 -10.20 33.43 3.48
CA THR A 213 -11.59 33.62 3.96
C THR A 213 -12.44 32.47 4.53
N SER A 214 -12.94 32.76 5.75
CA SER A 214 -14.19 32.38 6.41
C SER A 214 -15.15 31.39 5.72
N THR A 215 -15.30 30.21 6.30
CA THR A 215 -16.60 29.52 6.48
C THR A 215 -16.51 28.57 7.69
N SER A 216 -17.63 28.38 8.38
CA SER A 216 -17.80 27.85 9.74
C SER A 216 -17.58 26.34 9.93
N SER A 217 -16.55 25.77 9.28
CA SER A 217 -16.09 24.40 9.52
C SER A 217 -14.68 24.45 10.12
N PRO A 218 -14.29 23.51 11.00
CA PRO A 218 -12.94 23.49 11.55
C PRO A 218 -11.93 23.48 10.40
N LYS A 219 -11.00 24.44 10.39
CA LYS A 219 -9.96 24.52 9.34
C LYS A 219 -9.15 23.22 9.34
N VAL A 220 -9.27 22.45 8.28
CA VAL A 220 -8.35 21.35 7.98
C VAL A 220 -7.07 21.92 7.34
N PHE A 221 -5.97 21.18 7.44
CA PHE A 221 -4.75 21.59 6.75
C PHE A 221 -4.79 21.12 5.30
N THR A 222 -4.87 22.06 4.36
CA THR A 222 -4.82 21.80 2.93
C THR A 222 -3.45 22.17 2.36
N ALA A 223 -2.97 21.40 1.38
CA ALA A 223 -1.72 21.67 0.68
C ALA A 223 -1.90 21.58 -0.83
N LEU A 224 -1.06 22.31 -1.57
CA LEU A 224 -0.91 22.14 -3.00
C LEU A 224 0.26 21.19 -3.27
N GLY A 225 0.14 20.39 -4.34
CA GLY A 225 1.12 19.33 -4.66
C GLY A 225 2.52 19.79 -5.07
N ASN A 226 2.85 21.08 -4.91
CA ASN A 226 4.18 21.65 -5.13
C ASN A 226 4.86 22.06 -3.80
N ASP A 227 4.14 22.01 -2.68
CA ASP A 227 4.61 22.50 -1.38
C ASP A 227 5.53 21.49 -0.66
N TYR A 228 5.56 20.24 -1.14
CA TYR A 228 6.25 19.13 -0.51
C TYR A 228 7.06 18.30 -1.53
N PRO A 229 8.22 17.77 -1.14
CA PRO A 229 8.98 16.86 -1.99
C PRO A 229 8.14 15.61 -2.31
N ALA A 230 8.34 15.06 -3.51
CA ALA A 230 7.71 13.80 -3.89
C ALA A 230 8.24 12.68 -2.99
N GLY A 231 7.33 11.91 -2.42
CA GLY A 231 7.63 10.65 -1.74
C GLY A 231 7.33 9.46 -2.64
N SER A 232 7.66 8.26 -2.17
CA SER A 232 7.32 6.99 -2.83
C SER A 232 6.68 6.06 -1.82
N SER A 233 5.48 5.57 -2.12
CA SER A 233 4.89 4.44 -1.39
C SER A 233 4.71 3.25 -2.34
N PRO A 234 5.22 2.06 -1.98
CA PRO A 234 5.26 0.89 -2.86
C PRO A 234 3.92 0.42 -3.42
N PHE A 235 2.82 0.79 -2.79
CA PHE A 235 1.52 0.18 -3.09
C PHE A 235 0.48 1.18 -3.57
N THR A 236 0.92 2.35 -4.05
CA THR A 236 0.00 3.35 -4.55
C THR A 236 0.39 3.93 -5.90
N TYR A 237 -0.64 4.21 -6.68
CA TYR A 237 -0.59 5.05 -7.88
C TYR A 237 -0.85 6.52 -7.55
N ARG A 238 -1.22 6.85 -6.30
CA ARG A 238 -1.38 8.23 -5.87
C ARG A 238 -0.02 8.91 -5.88
N LYS A 239 -0.01 10.20 -6.23
CA LYS A 239 1.17 11.03 -5.99
C LYS A 239 1.36 11.12 -4.48
N VAL A 240 2.49 10.62 -4.00
CA VAL A 240 2.88 10.64 -2.60
C VAL A 240 3.81 11.80 -2.36
N PHE A 241 3.71 12.38 -1.17
CA PHE A 241 4.53 13.48 -0.72
C PHE A 241 5.14 13.12 0.64
N GLU A 242 6.27 13.73 0.96
CA GLU A 242 6.90 13.58 2.26
C GLU A 242 6.77 14.86 3.09
N ASN A 243 6.35 14.72 4.34
CA ASN A 243 6.42 15.76 5.35
C ASN A 243 6.99 15.17 6.65
N ASN A 244 8.06 15.77 7.17
CA ASN A 244 8.71 15.35 8.42
C ASN A 244 9.09 13.84 8.44
N LYS A 245 9.62 13.33 7.32
CA LYS A 245 9.99 11.91 7.12
C LYS A 245 8.81 10.93 7.23
N THR A 246 7.61 11.40 6.93
CA THR A 246 6.39 10.59 6.91
C THR A 246 5.66 10.85 5.60
N TYR A 247 5.15 9.80 4.98
CA TYR A 247 4.44 9.92 3.72
C TYR A 247 2.96 10.28 3.90
N PHE A 248 2.46 11.08 2.96
CA PHE A 248 1.08 11.46 2.87
C PHE A 248 0.63 11.58 1.40
N VAL A 249 -0.68 11.59 1.19
CA VAL A 249 -1.31 11.92 -0.08
C VAL A 249 -2.18 13.17 0.08
N ILE A 250 -2.42 13.87 -1.02
CA ILE A 250 -3.39 14.96 -1.05
C ILE A 250 -4.74 14.39 -1.47
N ALA A 251 -5.77 14.59 -0.64
CA ALA A 251 -7.11 14.14 -0.92
C ALA A 251 -7.69 14.83 -2.16
N LYS A 252 -8.28 14.05 -3.05
CA LYS A 252 -8.99 14.49 -4.25
C LYS A 252 -10.47 14.67 -3.92
N LYS A 253 -11.17 15.41 -4.77
CA LYS A 253 -12.62 15.56 -4.68
C LYS A 253 -13.32 14.20 -4.62
N GLY A 254 -14.08 13.97 -3.54
CA GLY A 254 -14.84 12.74 -3.33
C GLY A 254 -14.04 11.57 -2.76
N ASP A 255 -12.77 11.78 -2.39
CA ASP A 255 -12.02 10.76 -1.65
C ASP A 255 -12.68 10.43 -0.32
N THR A 256 -12.57 9.16 0.05
CA THR A 256 -12.89 8.66 1.38
C THR A 256 -11.63 8.07 2.00
N TYR A 257 -11.59 7.93 3.32
CA TYR A 257 -10.50 7.20 3.97
C TYR A 257 -10.43 5.76 3.46
N GLU A 258 -11.57 5.15 3.13
CA GLU A 258 -11.67 3.81 2.55
C GLU A 258 -11.06 3.73 1.14
N SER A 259 -11.33 4.72 0.28
CA SER A 259 -10.74 4.75 -1.06
C SER A 259 -9.23 5.00 -1.01
N ILE A 260 -8.77 5.93 -0.16
CA ILE A 260 -7.33 6.17 0.03
C ILE A 260 -6.66 4.92 0.61
N ALA A 261 -7.28 4.27 1.59
CA ALA A 261 -6.82 3.02 2.19
C ALA A 261 -6.59 1.91 1.17
N GLY A 262 -7.58 1.65 0.32
CA GLY A 262 -7.46 0.67 -0.76
C GLY A 262 -6.34 1.01 -1.75
N ASP A 263 -6.12 2.29 -2.01
CA ASP A 263 -5.09 2.76 -2.93
C ASP A 263 -3.67 2.70 -2.36
N VAL A 264 -3.48 2.64 -1.04
CA VAL A 264 -2.15 2.67 -0.40
C VAL A 264 -1.86 1.39 0.40
N GLN A 265 -2.79 0.43 0.38
CA GLN A 265 -2.71 -0.85 1.10
C GLN A 265 -2.50 -0.68 2.62
N VAL A 266 -3.16 0.32 3.19
CA VAL A 266 -3.21 0.57 4.64
C VAL A 266 -4.68 0.59 5.06
N SER A 267 -5.03 0.01 6.19
CA SER A 267 -6.42 0.00 6.65
C SER A 267 -6.98 1.43 6.84
N ALA A 268 -8.25 1.63 6.49
CA ALA A 268 -8.92 2.91 6.73
C ALA A 268 -8.87 3.33 8.21
N ALA A 269 -8.98 2.37 9.13
CA ALA A 269 -8.81 2.61 10.58
C ALA A 269 -7.42 3.15 10.94
N ASN A 270 -6.34 2.61 10.36
CA ASN A 270 -4.99 3.12 10.58
C ASN A 270 -4.83 4.52 9.96
N ILE A 271 -5.32 4.74 8.74
CA ILE A 271 -5.26 6.07 8.11
C ILE A 271 -6.01 7.09 8.97
N ARG A 272 -7.22 6.77 9.46
CA ARG A 272 -7.96 7.65 10.38
C ARG A 272 -7.15 7.97 11.64
N THR A 273 -6.54 6.95 12.23
CA THR A 273 -5.67 7.09 13.41
C THR A 273 -4.48 8.01 13.14
N PHE A 274 -3.80 7.87 11.98
CA PHE A 274 -2.67 8.72 11.61
C PHE A 274 -3.05 10.18 11.41
N ASN A 275 -4.31 10.45 11.06
CA ASN A 275 -4.83 11.77 10.74
C ASN A 275 -5.70 12.39 11.85
N ASP A 276 -5.70 11.77 13.03
CA ASP A 276 -6.52 12.16 14.19
C ASP A 276 -7.98 12.43 13.75
N ALA A 277 -8.51 11.54 12.91
CA ALA A 277 -9.82 11.68 12.28
C ALA A 277 -10.87 10.83 12.99
N GLU A 278 -12.07 11.39 13.16
CA GLU A 278 -13.21 10.68 13.74
C GLU A 278 -13.77 9.62 12.77
N GLU A 279 -14.41 8.59 13.32
CA GLU A 279 -14.89 7.42 12.58
C GLU A 279 -15.85 7.77 11.42
N ASN A 280 -16.71 8.78 11.61
CA ASN A 280 -17.74 9.16 10.63
C ASN A 280 -17.34 10.36 9.75
N THR A 281 -16.07 10.75 9.75
CA THR A 281 -15.58 11.88 8.94
C THR A 281 -14.96 11.40 7.63
N GLN A 282 -14.84 12.30 6.66
CA GLN A 282 -14.14 12.03 5.40
C GLN A 282 -13.21 13.19 5.06
N PRO A 283 -12.08 12.94 4.38
CA PRO A 283 -11.16 14.00 4.03
C PRO A 283 -11.81 14.95 3.03
N VAL A 284 -11.50 16.23 3.14
CA VAL A 284 -11.96 17.22 2.15
C VAL A 284 -10.95 17.38 1.03
N GLU A 285 -11.40 17.87 -0.12
CA GLU A 285 -10.51 18.13 -1.26
C GLU A 285 -9.32 19.02 -0.87
N ASN A 286 -8.11 18.61 -1.28
CA ASN A 286 -6.81 19.20 -0.95
C ASN A 286 -6.32 19.01 0.49
N GLU A 287 -7.05 18.30 1.36
CA GLU A 287 -6.56 17.95 2.69
C GLU A 287 -5.34 17.01 2.61
N ILE A 288 -4.36 17.24 3.46
CA ILE A 288 -3.27 16.27 3.66
C ILE A 288 -3.80 15.06 4.42
N VAL A 289 -3.57 13.87 3.86
CA VAL A 289 -3.91 12.58 4.47
C VAL A 289 -2.63 11.76 4.62
N TYR A 290 -2.12 11.67 5.85
CA TYR A 290 -0.99 10.82 6.20
C TYR A 290 -1.34 9.34 6.02
N ILE A 291 -0.46 8.63 5.33
CA ILE A 291 -0.61 7.19 5.04
C ILE A 291 0.32 6.34 5.92
N GLU A 292 1.11 7.01 6.76
CA GLU A 292 1.98 6.44 7.79
C GLU A 292 1.82 7.25 9.08
N ALA A 293 2.22 6.67 10.22
CA ALA A 293 2.19 7.39 11.49
C ALA A 293 3.14 8.60 11.45
N LYS A 294 2.61 9.80 11.73
CA LYS A 294 3.38 11.04 11.89
C LYS A 294 4.54 10.87 12.87
N ALA A 295 5.58 11.68 12.75
CA ALA A 295 6.71 11.64 13.67
C ALA A 295 6.30 12.10 15.08
N LYS A 296 7.12 11.73 16.08
CA LYS A 296 6.90 12.15 17.47
C LYS A 296 7.26 13.60 17.74
N ASN A 297 8.14 14.17 16.91
CA ASN A 297 8.66 15.51 17.05
C ASN A 297 8.93 16.13 15.67
N ASN A 298 9.20 17.43 15.65
CA ASN A 298 9.63 18.16 14.46
C ASN A 298 10.96 18.89 14.72
N PRO A 299 11.83 19.07 13.71
CA PRO A 299 13.01 19.94 13.82
C PRO A 299 12.69 21.38 14.27
N ILE A 300 11.53 21.91 13.88
CA ILE A 300 10.99 23.19 14.37
C ILE A 300 10.49 22.98 15.80
N LYS A 301 10.93 23.84 16.74
CA LYS A 301 10.60 23.67 18.17
C LYS A 301 9.23 24.23 18.55
N ILE A 302 8.90 25.42 18.05
CA ILE A 302 7.73 26.19 18.50
C ILE A 302 6.96 26.63 17.26
N HIS A 303 5.64 26.52 17.35
CA HIS A 303 4.69 27.17 16.46
C HIS A 303 3.93 28.27 17.23
N ILE A 304 3.71 29.42 16.61
CA ILE A 304 2.90 30.51 17.18
C ILE A 304 1.50 30.44 16.57
N VAL A 305 0.50 30.21 17.40
CA VAL A 305 -0.89 30.02 16.97
C VAL A 305 -1.42 31.28 16.29
N VAL A 306 -2.09 31.13 15.15
CA VAL A 306 -2.84 32.20 14.49
C VAL A 306 -4.35 31.92 14.49
N ALA A 307 -5.13 32.96 14.16
CA ALA A 307 -6.59 32.91 14.23
C ALA A 307 -7.20 31.76 13.40
N GLY A 308 -7.92 30.88 14.10
CA GLY A 308 -8.68 29.77 13.54
C GLY A 308 -7.89 28.48 13.35
N GLU A 309 -6.63 28.39 13.80
CA GLU A 309 -5.91 27.12 13.87
C GLU A 309 -6.43 26.24 15.02
N THR A 310 -6.34 24.93 14.83
CA THR A 310 -6.65 23.92 15.84
C THR A 310 -5.38 23.11 16.14
N LEU A 311 -5.34 22.39 17.28
CA LEU A 311 -4.23 21.49 17.57
C LEU A 311 -4.08 20.39 16.50
N ARG A 312 -5.20 19.89 15.95
CA ARG A 312 -5.21 18.98 14.79
C ARG A 312 -4.59 19.63 13.55
N TYR A 313 -4.94 20.88 13.25
CA TYR A 313 -4.34 21.62 12.14
C TYR A 313 -2.81 21.72 12.28
N ILE A 314 -2.33 22.08 13.47
CA ILE A 314 -0.89 22.17 13.76
C ILE A 314 -0.23 20.80 13.63
N SER A 315 -0.86 19.74 14.14
CA SER A 315 -0.41 18.36 13.98
C SER A 315 -0.22 17.97 12.52
N GLN A 316 -1.22 18.23 11.66
CA GLN A 316 -1.15 17.92 10.23
C GLN A 316 -0.11 18.77 9.51
N ARG A 317 -0.01 20.06 9.82
CA ARG A 317 0.96 20.98 9.20
C ARG A 317 2.41 20.52 9.38
N TYR A 318 2.76 20.12 10.60
CA TYR A 318 4.14 19.78 10.96
C TYR A 318 4.45 18.27 10.90
N GLY A 319 3.47 17.42 10.57
CA GLY A 319 3.65 15.98 10.61
C GLY A 319 4.09 15.47 11.98
N VAL A 320 3.47 15.98 13.05
CA VAL A 320 3.72 15.56 14.44
C VAL A 320 2.45 14.95 15.00
N GLN A 321 2.52 13.78 15.64
CA GLN A 321 1.32 13.17 16.23
C GLN A 321 0.70 14.07 17.30
N LEU A 322 -0.63 14.27 17.24
CA LEU A 322 -1.36 15.16 18.13
C LEU A 322 -1.14 14.84 19.61
N GLN A 323 -1.08 13.55 19.97
CA GLN A 323 -0.78 13.11 21.33
C GLN A 323 0.56 13.63 21.89
N TYR A 324 1.57 13.84 21.04
CA TYR A 324 2.85 14.39 21.48
C TYR A 324 2.78 15.91 21.63
N ILE A 325 2.00 16.59 20.78
CA ILE A 325 1.70 18.02 20.98
C ILE A 325 0.98 18.24 22.31
N PHE A 326 -0.02 17.42 22.63
CA PHE A 326 -0.67 17.42 23.94
C PHE A 326 0.34 17.26 25.08
N LYS A 327 1.17 16.22 24.99
CA LYS A 327 2.20 15.92 26.00
C LYS A 327 3.20 17.06 26.21
N TYR A 328 3.72 17.67 25.14
CA TYR A 328 4.75 18.71 25.25
C TYR A 328 4.22 20.03 25.81
N ASN A 329 2.91 20.27 25.66
CA ASN A 329 2.28 21.53 26.04
C ASN A 329 1.36 21.38 27.26
N ASN A 330 1.28 20.19 27.85
CA ASN A 330 0.35 19.86 28.94
C ASN A 330 -1.11 20.19 28.58
N LEU A 331 -1.49 19.86 27.34
CA LEU A 331 -2.82 20.05 26.77
C LEU A 331 -3.54 18.71 26.62
N ASP A 332 -4.84 18.77 26.35
CA ASP A 332 -5.71 17.64 26.04
C ASP A 332 -6.73 18.00 24.94
N GLU A 333 -7.62 17.07 24.62
CA GLU A 333 -8.67 17.24 23.59
C GLU A 333 -9.66 18.37 23.90
N LYS A 334 -9.78 18.79 25.17
CA LYS A 334 -10.70 19.85 25.62
C LYS A 334 -10.01 21.21 25.73
N SER A 335 -8.69 21.24 25.55
CA SER A 335 -7.90 22.44 25.70
C SER A 335 -8.18 23.41 24.55
N ILE A 336 -8.35 24.68 24.90
CA ILE A 336 -8.58 25.77 23.95
C ILE A 336 -7.26 26.53 23.76
N ILE A 337 -6.87 26.75 22.51
CA ILE A 337 -5.70 27.57 22.15
C ILE A 337 -6.15 28.91 21.58
N HIS A 338 -5.33 29.94 21.81
CA HIS A 338 -5.58 31.32 21.39
C HIS A 338 -4.48 31.83 20.47
N PRO A 339 -4.79 32.75 19.54
CA PRO A 339 -3.77 33.40 18.73
C PRO A 339 -2.67 34.04 19.60
N GLY A 340 -1.42 33.77 19.27
CA GLY A 340 -0.24 34.18 20.02
C GLY A 340 0.31 33.12 20.97
N ASP A 341 -0.44 32.05 21.26
CA ASP A 341 0.04 30.93 22.08
C ASP A 341 1.24 30.25 21.41
N GLN A 342 2.19 29.77 22.23
CA GLN A 342 3.34 29.00 21.78
C GLN A 342 3.06 27.50 21.94
N ILE A 343 3.08 26.75 20.84
CA ILE A 343 2.90 25.31 20.82
C ILE A 343 4.23 24.63 20.54
N LEU A 344 4.73 23.88 21.51
CA LEU A 344 5.92 23.05 21.42
C LEU A 344 5.66 21.82 20.54
N LEU A 345 6.55 21.58 19.59
CA LEU A 345 6.56 20.42 18.69
C LEU A 345 7.65 19.40 19.06
N ARG A 346 8.46 19.73 20.06
CA ARG A 346 9.44 18.85 20.71
C ARG A 346 9.77 19.39 22.10
N HIS A 347 10.34 18.55 22.95
CA HIS A 347 10.90 18.94 24.25
C HIS A 347 12.24 19.67 24.08
#